data_AF-A0A3M9Z3K8-F1
#
_entry.id   AF-A0A3M9Z3K8-F1
#
_cell.length_a   1.000
_cell.length_b   1.000
_cell.length_c   1.000
_cell.angle_alpha   90.00
_cell.angle_beta   90.00
_cell.angle_gamma   90.00
#
_symmetry.space_group_name_H-M   'P 1'
#
loop_
_entity.id
_entity.type
_entity.pdbx_description
1 polymer ?
#
loop_
_entity_poly.entity_id
_entity_poly.type
_entity_poly.pdbx_seq_one_letter_code
_entity_poly.pdbx_strand_id
1 'polypeptide(L)'
;MARTARRQPAVAPTPAISWAKTTELVGVVLELEPAHTCSLYAQYTIGLHAWFLEQVRQSNPALSALLHDEQTEKAFTLSGLEGPLVAKGKAFQVQAGERYRWTITALSKPVVQWMAQWLKTLPSTVELRNAPLHIHQVAIAHPATSYAKLWETARSLASTVSLSFVSPTSFRRYGHHFPLPVPYNLYHSYLRRWNLFSKIQVDPDEFLDWVDQSVLVLRHQLVSTKVVAGKKGAVTGFTGAIELGLSPKARADDQLVQLFYALSSLAPYCGTGHKTTFGLGQTRLGWQVTELPAIPSMQTLLIERIAELTALFTAQRKRTGGDRAINIAETWATILARREFGESLQAIADDLEIPYETVKTYAKRARQELHNHSLE
;
A
#
# COMPACT_ATOMS: atom_id res chain seq x y z
N MET A 1 -34.48 17.95 -37.69
CA MET A 1 -33.12 17.44 -37.42
C MET A 1 -33.04 16.98 -35.98
N ALA A 2 -33.23 15.68 -35.74
CA ALA A 2 -33.26 15.10 -34.40
C ALA A 2 -31.83 14.74 -33.96
N ARG A 3 -31.41 15.30 -32.82
CA ARG A 3 -30.15 14.97 -32.13
C ARG A 3 -30.24 13.53 -31.62
N THR A 4 -29.44 12.65 -32.22
CA THR A 4 -29.23 11.28 -31.75
C THR A 4 -28.54 11.30 -30.39
N ALA A 5 -29.24 10.79 -29.37
CA ALA A 5 -28.68 10.53 -28.06
C ALA A 5 -27.55 9.49 -28.17
N ARG A 6 -26.32 9.88 -27.81
CA ARG A 6 -25.21 8.93 -27.64
C ARG A 6 -25.58 7.96 -26.51
N ARG A 7 -25.85 6.70 -26.88
CA ARG A 7 -25.90 5.58 -25.92
C ARG A 7 -24.55 5.49 -25.22
N GLN A 8 -24.56 5.54 -23.88
CA GLN A 8 -23.42 5.08 -23.09
C GLN A 8 -23.15 3.62 -23.45
N PRO A 9 -21.89 3.22 -23.70
CA PRO A 9 -21.58 1.80 -23.89
C PRO A 9 -21.90 1.06 -22.59
N ALA A 10 -22.82 0.10 -22.67
CA ALA A 10 -23.07 -0.83 -21.58
C ALA A 10 -21.78 -1.58 -21.27
N VAL A 11 -21.38 -1.60 -20.00
CA VAL A 11 -20.28 -2.43 -19.50
C VAL A 11 -20.55 -3.86 -19.94
N ALA A 12 -19.66 -4.44 -20.75
CA ALA A 12 -19.75 -5.84 -21.11
C ALA A 12 -19.78 -6.67 -19.81
N PRO A 13 -20.66 -7.68 -19.68
CA PRO A 13 -20.78 -8.45 -18.46
C PRO A 13 -19.41 -9.04 -18.12
N THR A 14 -18.83 -8.57 -17.02
CA THR A 14 -17.60 -9.14 -16.48
C THR A 14 -17.86 -10.63 -16.27
N PRO A 15 -16.98 -11.54 -16.74
CA PRO A 15 -17.15 -12.97 -16.46
C PRO A 15 -17.35 -13.13 -14.95
N ALA A 16 -18.33 -13.94 -14.55
CA ALA A 16 -18.71 -14.09 -13.15
C ALA A 16 -17.52 -14.65 -12.35
N ILE A 17 -16.72 -13.75 -11.77
CA ILE A 17 -15.60 -14.12 -10.93
C ILE A 17 -16.17 -14.82 -9.70
N SER A 18 -15.78 -16.07 -9.52
CA SER A 18 -16.22 -16.89 -8.40
C SER A 18 -15.06 -17.74 -7.91
N TRP A 19 -15.15 -18.13 -6.65
CA TRP A 19 -14.17 -18.96 -5.97
C TRP A 19 -14.86 -19.85 -4.95
N ALA A 20 -14.15 -20.87 -4.47
CA ALA A 20 -14.67 -21.85 -3.54
C ALA A 20 -15.08 -21.21 -2.20
N LYS A 21 -16.06 -21.79 -1.51
CA LYS A 21 -16.48 -21.33 -0.16
C LYS A 21 -15.41 -21.49 0.92
N THR A 22 -14.38 -22.30 0.63
CA THR A 22 -13.21 -22.54 1.47
C THR A 22 -12.08 -21.54 1.24
N THR A 23 -12.22 -20.62 0.28
CA THR A 23 -11.23 -19.58 0.00
C THR A 23 -11.08 -18.63 1.19
N GLU A 24 -9.83 -18.36 1.55
CA GLU A 24 -9.42 -17.43 2.62
C GLU A 24 -8.53 -16.32 2.08
N LEU A 25 -7.91 -16.53 0.92
CA LEU A 25 -6.99 -15.62 0.26
C LEU A 25 -7.40 -15.47 -1.21
N VAL A 26 -7.52 -14.24 -1.70
CA VAL A 26 -7.70 -13.95 -3.13
C VAL A 26 -7.24 -12.53 -3.43
N GLY A 27 -6.60 -12.34 -4.58
CA GLY A 27 -6.26 -11.03 -5.12
C GLY A 27 -7.08 -10.74 -6.37
N VAL A 28 -7.72 -9.58 -6.42
CA VAL A 28 -8.43 -9.09 -7.60
C VAL A 28 -7.74 -7.84 -8.13
N VAL A 29 -7.74 -7.67 -9.44
CA VAL A 29 -7.27 -6.46 -10.09
C VAL A 29 -8.42 -5.80 -10.83
N LEU A 30 -8.58 -4.50 -10.62
CA LEU A 30 -9.44 -3.63 -11.39
C LEU A 30 -8.61 -2.98 -12.50
N GLU A 31 -9.03 -3.16 -13.75
CA GLU A 31 -8.53 -2.37 -14.87
C GLU A 31 -9.35 -1.10 -14.99
N LEU A 32 -8.64 0.02 -14.92
CA LEU A 32 -9.17 1.37 -14.77
C LEU A 32 -8.78 2.22 -15.98
N GLU A 33 -9.68 3.06 -16.44
CA GLU A 33 -9.41 4.11 -17.44
C GLU A 33 -9.97 5.44 -16.95
N PRO A 34 -9.20 6.54 -16.99
CA PRO A 34 -9.72 7.84 -16.63
C PRO A 34 -10.73 8.34 -17.68
N ALA A 35 -11.86 8.88 -17.23
CA ALA A 35 -12.91 9.41 -18.11
C ALA A 35 -12.41 10.50 -19.08
N HIS A 36 -11.41 11.25 -18.64
CA HIS A 36 -10.69 12.27 -19.37
C HIS A 36 -9.32 12.43 -18.73
N THR A 37 -8.36 12.99 -19.48
CA THR A 37 -7.05 13.31 -18.93
C THR A 37 -7.19 14.27 -17.74
N CYS A 38 -6.79 13.85 -16.56
CA CYS A 38 -7.01 14.60 -15.32
C CYS A 38 -5.80 14.53 -14.38
N SER A 39 -5.80 15.41 -13.39
CA SER A 39 -4.75 15.49 -12.40
C SER A 39 -5.06 14.57 -11.23
N LEU A 40 -4.07 13.77 -10.84
CA LEU A 40 -4.10 12.86 -9.71
C LEU A 40 -3.11 13.36 -8.65
N TYR A 41 -3.60 13.65 -7.44
CA TYR A 41 -2.76 14.18 -6.36
C TYR A 41 -1.70 13.17 -5.88
N ALA A 42 -0.58 13.65 -5.34
CA ALA A 42 0.61 12.82 -5.10
C ALA A 42 0.39 11.64 -4.12
N GLN A 43 -0.55 11.78 -3.19
CA GLN A 43 -0.90 10.82 -2.13
C GLN A 43 -2.20 10.08 -2.43
N TYR A 44 -2.52 9.88 -3.71
CA TYR A 44 -3.78 9.26 -4.14
C TYR A 44 -4.07 7.89 -3.52
N THR A 45 -3.06 7.18 -2.99
CA THR A 45 -3.24 5.91 -2.29
C THR A 45 -4.04 6.05 -0.99
N ILE A 46 -4.07 7.24 -0.37
CA ILE A 46 -4.99 7.54 0.74
C ILE A 46 -6.44 7.49 0.24
N GLY A 47 -6.72 8.07 -0.93
CA GLY A 47 -8.04 8.03 -1.55
C GLY A 47 -8.46 6.61 -1.95
N LEU A 48 -7.55 5.81 -2.50
CA LEU A 48 -7.81 4.40 -2.80
C LEU A 48 -8.18 3.61 -1.53
N HIS A 49 -7.46 3.84 -0.43
CA HIS A 49 -7.74 3.24 0.87
C HIS A 49 -9.12 3.65 1.41
N ALA A 50 -9.40 4.96 1.42
CA ALA A 50 -10.68 5.48 1.89
C ALA A 50 -11.85 4.99 1.02
N TRP A 51 -11.69 4.98 -0.30
CA TRP A 51 -12.70 4.47 -1.22
C TRP A 51 -12.99 2.99 -0.96
N PHE A 52 -11.95 2.16 -0.79
CA PHE A 52 -12.12 0.74 -0.48
C PHE A 52 -12.91 0.53 0.81
N LEU A 53 -12.52 1.19 1.91
CA LEU A 53 -13.23 1.07 3.18
C LEU A 53 -14.66 1.58 3.08
N GLU A 54 -14.92 2.62 2.30
CA GLU A 54 -16.28 3.11 2.05
C GLU A 54 -17.13 2.06 1.33
N GLN A 55 -16.58 1.33 0.35
CA GLN A 55 -17.28 0.21 -0.28
C GLN A 55 -17.62 -0.91 0.72
N VAL A 56 -16.69 -1.21 1.63
CA VAL A 56 -16.95 -2.16 2.72
C VAL A 56 -18.06 -1.63 3.62
N ARG A 57 -17.98 -0.37 4.05
CA ARG A 57 -18.93 0.27 4.97
C ARG A 57 -20.35 0.27 4.43
N GLN A 58 -20.55 0.55 3.14
CA GLN A 58 -21.87 0.62 2.51
C GLN A 58 -22.64 -0.70 2.57
N SER A 59 -21.94 -1.83 2.54
CA SER A 59 -22.53 -3.17 2.52
C SER A 59 -22.36 -3.94 3.84
N ASN A 60 -21.34 -3.60 4.63
CA ASN A 60 -21.03 -4.22 5.92
C ASN A 60 -20.28 -3.23 6.85
N PRO A 61 -21.01 -2.34 7.56
CA PRO A 61 -20.41 -1.36 8.48
C PRO A 61 -19.54 -1.99 9.58
N ALA A 62 -19.94 -3.14 10.11
CA ALA A 62 -19.21 -3.83 11.18
C ALA A 62 -17.85 -4.35 10.69
N LEU A 63 -17.79 -4.93 9.48
CA LEU A 63 -16.53 -5.34 8.87
C LEU A 63 -15.64 -4.12 8.56
N SER A 64 -16.22 -3.01 8.10
CA SER A 64 -15.45 -1.79 7.86
C SER A 64 -14.81 -1.26 9.15
N ALA A 65 -15.53 -1.26 10.27
CA ALA A 65 -15.00 -0.85 11.58
C ALA A 65 -13.85 -1.77 12.01
N LEU A 66 -14.00 -3.09 11.89
CA LEU A 66 -12.94 -4.07 12.14
C LEU A 66 -11.68 -3.76 11.30
N LEU A 67 -11.86 -3.53 10.00
CA LEU A 67 -10.76 -3.25 9.08
C LEU A 67 -10.13 -1.86 9.32
N HIS A 68 -10.85 -0.91 9.89
CA HIS A 68 -10.35 0.45 10.15
C HIS A 68 -9.72 0.59 11.54
N ASP A 69 -10.40 0.13 12.58
CA ASP A 69 -10.14 0.49 13.98
C ASP A 69 -9.09 -0.40 14.67
N GLU A 70 -8.88 -1.63 14.18
CA GLU A 70 -7.92 -2.53 14.82
C GLU A 70 -6.47 -2.03 14.70
N GLN A 71 -5.74 -1.98 15.82
CA GLN A 71 -4.30 -1.68 15.83
C GLN A 71 -3.42 -2.86 15.38
N THR A 72 -4.04 -3.97 14.97
CA THR A 72 -3.41 -5.22 14.51
C THR A 72 -3.12 -5.17 13.00
N GLU A 73 -2.59 -6.27 12.45
CA GLU A 73 -2.43 -6.44 11.01
C GLU A 73 -3.79 -6.42 10.31
N LYS A 74 -3.92 -5.66 9.21
CA LYS A 74 -5.18 -5.56 8.47
C LYS A 74 -5.38 -6.78 7.56
N ALA A 75 -6.62 -7.25 7.46
CA ALA A 75 -6.98 -8.43 6.66
C ALA A 75 -7.10 -8.17 5.15
N PHE A 76 -6.39 -7.15 4.63
CA PHE A 76 -6.35 -6.80 3.22
C PHE A 76 -5.07 -6.06 2.84
N THR A 77 -4.76 -6.02 1.54
CA THR A 77 -3.73 -5.14 0.96
C THR A 77 -4.27 -4.39 -0.24
N LEU A 78 -3.70 -3.23 -0.53
CA LEU A 78 -4.03 -2.39 -1.69
C LEU A 78 -2.74 -2.01 -2.41
N SER A 79 -2.69 -2.10 -3.73
CA SER A 79 -1.61 -1.53 -4.53
C SER A 79 -1.78 -0.02 -4.73
N GLY A 80 -0.72 0.65 -5.18
CA GLY A 80 -0.88 1.89 -5.93
C GLY A 80 -1.45 1.63 -7.33
N LEU A 81 -1.64 2.68 -8.13
CA LEU A 81 -2.01 2.50 -9.53
C LEU A 81 -0.76 2.06 -10.32
N GLU A 82 -0.85 0.90 -10.97
CA GLU A 82 0.14 0.45 -11.94
C GLU A 82 -0.26 0.97 -13.33
N GLY A 83 0.62 1.70 -14.01
CA GLY A 83 0.35 2.29 -15.32
C GLY A 83 1.20 3.55 -15.56
N PRO A 84 1.02 4.24 -16.70
CA PRO A 84 1.80 5.43 -17.06
C PRO A 84 1.34 6.64 -16.24
N LEU A 85 1.83 6.75 -15.00
CA LEU A 85 1.64 7.92 -14.15
C LEU A 85 2.69 8.99 -14.51
N VAL A 86 2.28 10.00 -15.28
CA VAL A 86 3.19 11.07 -15.70
C VAL A 86 3.24 12.16 -14.63
N ALA A 87 4.44 12.53 -14.20
CA ALA A 87 4.64 13.70 -13.35
C ALA A 87 4.34 15.00 -14.14
N LYS A 88 3.40 15.81 -13.68
CA LYS A 88 3.09 17.11 -14.29
C LYS A 88 2.84 18.19 -13.22
N GLY A 89 3.76 19.14 -13.12
CA GLY A 89 3.65 20.24 -12.16
C GLY A 89 3.81 19.74 -10.73
N LYS A 90 2.77 19.84 -9.90
CA LYS A 90 2.75 19.36 -8.49
C LYS A 90 1.90 18.09 -8.28
N ALA A 91 1.52 17.41 -9.35
CA ALA A 91 0.64 16.27 -9.32
C ALA A 91 1.04 15.21 -10.36
N PHE A 92 0.43 14.05 -10.28
CA PHE A 92 0.40 13.10 -11.38
C PHE A 92 -0.66 13.49 -12.40
N GLN A 93 -0.47 13.00 -13.61
CA GLN A 93 -1.46 13.04 -14.66
C GLN A 93 -1.79 11.61 -15.06
N VAL A 94 -3.08 11.29 -15.03
CA VAL A 94 -3.62 10.09 -15.67
C VAL A 94 -4.19 10.50 -17.03
N GLN A 95 -3.93 9.71 -18.06
CA GLN A 95 -4.24 10.07 -19.44
C GLN A 95 -5.45 9.29 -19.96
N ALA A 96 -6.37 9.98 -20.63
CA ALA A 96 -7.49 9.32 -21.31
C ALA A 96 -6.96 8.33 -22.37
N GLY A 97 -7.60 7.16 -22.48
CA GLY A 97 -7.17 6.09 -23.36
C GLY A 97 -6.06 5.20 -22.81
N GLU A 98 -5.40 5.58 -21.71
CA GLU A 98 -4.42 4.73 -21.02
C GLU A 98 -5.07 3.84 -19.96
N ARG A 99 -4.49 2.66 -19.76
CA ARG A 99 -4.97 1.67 -18.79
C ARG A 99 -4.14 1.68 -17.52
N TYR A 100 -4.84 1.67 -16.39
CA TYR A 100 -4.26 1.59 -15.06
C TYR A 100 -4.78 0.33 -14.37
N ARG A 101 -3.96 -0.28 -13.52
CA ARG A 101 -4.35 -1.47 -12.74
C ARG A 101 -4.28 -1.15 -11.26
N TRP A 102 -5.31 -1.57 -10.54
CA TRP A 102 -5.35 -1.47 -9.09
C TRP A 102 -5.69 -2.82 -8.48
N THR A 103 -4.79 -3.35 -7.65
CA THR A 103 -4.89 -4.66 -7.04
C THR A 103 -5.37 -4.54 -5.59
N ILE A 104 -6.35 -5.37 -5.24
CA ILE A 104 -6.94 -5.50 -3.92
C ILE A 104 -6.82 -6.96 -3.51
N THR A 105 -6.22 -7.24 -2.36
CA THR A 105 -6.10 -8.62 -1.85
C THR A 105 -6.84 -8.77 -0.53
N ALA A 106 -7.65 -9.82 -0.42
CA ALA A 106 -8.28 -10.25 0.83
C ALA A 106 -7.41 -11.31 1.52
N LEU A 107 -7.23 -11.18 2.84
CA LEU A 107 -6.40 -12.07 3.65
C LEU A 107 -7.17 -12.90 4.68
N SER A 108 -8.50 -12.79 4.71
CA SER A 108 -9.32 -13.56 5.63
C SER A 108 -10.63 -13.96 4.99
N LYS A 109 -11.21 -15.05 5.48
CA LYS A 109 -12.49 -15.56 5.01
C LYS A 109 -13.62 -14.51 5.05
N PRO A 110 -13.80 -13.70 6.12
CA PRO A 110 -14.81 -12.64 6.12
C PRO A 110 -14.63 -11.62 4.98
N VAL A 111 -13.40 -11.19 4.71
CA VAL A 111 -13.10 -10.22 3.64
C VAL A 111 -13.29 -10.86 2.26
N VAL A 112 -12.90 -12.12 2.07
CA VAL A 112 -13.14 -12.88 0.84
C VAL A 112 -14.63 -13.04 0.55
N GLN A 113 -15.43 -13.36 1.57
CA GLN A 113 -16.88 -13.50 1.45
C GLN A 113 -17.54 -12.17 1.10
N TRP A 114 -17.13 -11.09 1.77
CA TRP A 114 -17.59 -9.75 1.43
C TRP A 114 -17.21 -9.37 0.00
N MET A 115 -15.95 -9.60 -0.40
CA MET A 115 -15.45 -9.28 -1.75
C MET A 115 -16.24 -10.02 -2.84
N ALA A 116 -16.62 -11.28 -2.60
CA ALA A 116 -17.43 -12.05 -3.54
C ALA A 116 -18.84 -11.47 -3.74
N GLN A 117 -19.43 -10.85 -2.71
CA GLN A 117 -20.70 -10.15 -2.84
C GLN A 117 -20.51 -8.77 -3.48
N TRP A 118 -19.51 -8.03 -3.03
CA TRP A 118 -19.18 -6.70 -3.53
C TRP A 118 -18.92 -6.69 -5.04
N LEU A 119 -18.22 -7.70 -5.58
CA LEU A 119 -17.98 -7.81 -7.03
C LEU A 119 -19.27 -7.93 -7.87
N LYS A 120 -20.39 -8.40 -7.29
CA LYS A 120 -21.70 -8.47 -7.99
C LYS A 120 -22.37 -7.12 -8.10
N THR A 121 -22.04 -6.21 -7.20
CA THR A 121 -22.59 -4.85 -7.11
C THR A 121 -21.48 -3.81 -7.22
N LEU A 122 -20.42 -4.15 -7.95
CA LEU A 122 -19.26 -3.29 -8.10
C LEU A 122 -19.69 -1.99 -8.80
N PRO A 123 -19.37 -0.81 -8.26
CA PRO A 123 -19.65 0.44 -8.95
C PRO A 123 -18.89 0.51 -10.29
N SER A 124 -19.34 1.36 -11.20
CA SER A 124 -18.68 1.56 -12.50
C SER A 124 -17.41 2.40 -12.44
N THR A 125 -17.14 3.06 -11.31
CA THR A 125 -16.08 4.07 -11.19
C THR A 125 -15.44 4.02 -9.80
N VAL A 126 -14.11 4.14 -9.76
CA VAL A 126 -13.33 4.48 -8.56
C VAL A 126 -13.17 5.99 -8.50
N GLU A 127 -13.75 6.61 -7.49
CA GLU A 127 -13.78 8.07 -7.35
C GLU A 127 -12.59 8.57 -6.54
N LEU A 128 -11.62 9.21 -7.19
CA LEU A 128 -10.45 9.82 -6.55
C LEU A 128 -10.50 11.35 -6.66
N ARG A 129 -11.38 11.97 -5.88
CA ARG A 129 -11.61 13.44 -5.90
C ARG A 129 -11.97 13.93 -7.31
N ASN A 130 -11.06 14.62 -7.98
CA ASN A 130 -11.26 15.16 -9.32
C ASN A 130 -10.76 14.22 -10.43
N ALA A 131 -10.47 12.96 -10.10
CA ALA A 131 -9.97 11.94 -11.02
C ALA A 131 -10.86 10.68 -10.98
N PRO A 132 -12.07 10.71 -11.58
CA PRO A 132 -12.90 9.52 -11.72
C PRO A 132 -12.25 8.51 -12.67
N LEU A 133 -12.09 7.27 -12.21
CA LEU A 133 -11.51 6.16 -12.97
C LEU A 133 -12.56 5.09 -13.25
N HIS A 134 -12.95 4.92 -14.50
CA HIS A 134 -13.93 3.91 -14.90
C HIS A 134 -13.35 2.50 -14.79
N ILE A 135 -14.10 1.60 -14.16
CA ILE A 135 -13.77 0.18 -14.07
C ILE A 135 -14.21 -0.49 -15.36
N HIS A 136 -13.25 -0.96 -16.15
CA HIS A 136 -13.51 -1.64 -17.41
C HIS A 136 -13.58 -3.15 -17.26
N GLN A 137 -12.70 -3.71 -16.42
CA GLN A 137 -12.57 -5.14 -16.26
C GLN A 137 -12.10 -5.45 -14.85
N VAL A 138 -12.51 -6.63 -14.37
CA VAL A 138 -11.96 -7.24 -13.17
C VAL A 138 -11.33 -8.56 -13.57
N ALA A 139 -10.16 -8.87 -12.99
CA ALA A 139 -9.51 -10.16 -13.15
C ALA A 139 -8.95 -10.66 -11.82
N ILE A 140 -8.62 -11.95 -11.76
CA ILE A 140 -7.89 -12.54 -10.65
C ILE A 140 -6.41 -12.15 -10.78
N ALA A 141 -5.91 -11.39 -9.81
CA ALA A 141 -4.48 -11.04 -9.69
C ALA A 141 -3.71 -12.14 -8.95
N HIS A 142 -4.30 -12.68 -7.89
CA HIS A 142 -3.76 -13.80 -7.13
C HIS A 142 -4.84 -14.88 -6.96
N PRO A 143 -4.57 -16.13 -7.37
CA PRO A 143 -5.55 -17.21 -7.34
C PRO A 143 -6.24 -17.36 -5.99
N ALA A 144 -7.52 -17.70 -6.01
CA ALA A 144 -8.24 -18.04 -4.80
C ALA A 144 -7.62 -19.27 -4.13
N THR A 145 -7.23 -19.16 -2.86
CA THR A 145 -6.58 -20.23 -2.08
C THR A 145 -6.95 -20.16 -0.60
N SER A 146 -6.39 -21.06 0.21
CA SER A 146 -6.54 -21.11 1.68
C SER A 146 -5.19 -21.26 2.35
N TYR A 147 -5.09 -20.95 3.64
CA TYR A 147 -3.85 -21.13 4.40
C TYR A 147 -3.44 -22.60 4.46
N ALA A 148 -4.42 -23.50 4.63
CA ALA A 148 -4.20 -24.95 4.58
C ALA A 148 -3.63 -25.37 3.22
N LYS A 149 -4.15 -24.82 2.11
CA LYS A 149 -3.64 -25.14 0.78
C LYS A 149 -2.21 -24.64 0.58
N LEU A 150 -1.90 -23.41 1.02
CA LEU A 150 -0.52 -22.89 0.97
C LEU A 150 0.45 -23.75 1.78
N TRP A 151 0.02 -24.25 2.94
CA TRP A 151 0.79 -25.19 3.75
C TRP A 151 1.03 -26.52 3.01
N GLU A 152 -0.02 -27.13 2.49
CA GLU A 152 0.05 -28.42 1.77
C GLU A 152 0.92 -28.37 0.52
N THR A 153 0.86 -27.27 -0.25
CA THR A 153 1.60 -27.13 -1.51
C THR A 153 2.96 -26.46 -1.34
N ALA A 154 3.35 -26.06 -0.14
CA ALA A 154 4.58 -25.31 0.11
C ALA A 154 5.82 -25.94 -0.54
N ARG A 155 5.95 -27.27 -0.46
CA ARG A 155 7.12 -28.00 -0.98
C ARG A 155 7.20 -28.10 -2.50
N SER A 156 6.20 -27.63 -3.27
CA SER A 156 6.30 -27.61 -4.74
C SER A 156 7.16 -26.46 -5.27
N LEU A 157 7.67 -25.58 -4.39
CA LEU A 157 8.58 -24.51 -4.78
C LEU A 157 9.98 -25.06 -5.09
N ALA A 158 10.71 -24.34 -5.94
CA ALA A 158 12.09 -24.66 -6.29
C ALA A 158 13.01 -24.66 -5.05
N SER A 159 14.23 -25.18 -5.20
CA SER A 159 15.23 -25.19 -4.12
C SER A 159 15.59 -23.79 -3.57
N THR A 160 15.30 -22.73 -4.34
CA THR A 160 15.45 -21.33 -3.94
C THR A 160 14.13 -20.59 -4.12
N VAL A 161 13.97 -19.48 -3.38
CA VAL A 161 12.80 -18.59 -3.45
C VAL A 161 13.27 -17.23 -3.92
N SER A 162 12.77 -16.79 -5.08
CA SER A 162 12.94 -15.40 -5.52
C SER A 162 11.70 -14.57 -5.20
N LEU A 163 11.91 -13.37 -4.66
CA LEU A 163 10.86 -12.39 -4.39
C LEU A 163 11.22 -11.05 -5.04
N SER A 164 10.24 -10.39 -5.65
CA SER A 164 10.36 -9.04 -6.18
C SER A 164 9.43 -8.07 -5.47
N PHE A 165 9.98 -6.93 -5.06
CA PHE A 165 9.32 -5.84 -4.36
C PHE A 165 9.03 -4.72 -5.37
N VAL A 166 7.82 -4.73 -5.91
CA VAL A 166 7.41 -3.85 -7.02
C VAL A 166 6.86 -2.50 -6.54
N SER A 167 6.73 -2.32 -5.23
CA SER A 167 6.48 -1.02 -4.60
C SER A 167 7.43 -0.83 -3.41
N PRO A 168 7.66 0.42 -2.96
CA PRO A 168 8.48 0.70 -1.78
C PRO A 168 8.10 -0.18 -0.59
N THR A 169 9.07 -0.92 -0.07
CA THR A 169 8.94 -1.87 1.03
C THR A 169 9.83 -1.43 2.18
N SER A 170 9.32 -1.45 3.40
CA SER A 170 10.07 -0.97 4.56
C SER A 170 9.62 -1.73 5.81
N PHE A 171 10.54 -1.88 6.76
CA PHE A 171 10.26 -2.41 8.09
C PHE A 171 10.38 -1.30 9.14
N ARG A 172 9.91 -1.58 10.36
CA ARG A 172 10.17 -0.74 11.53
C ARG A 172 11.19 -1.43 12.41
N ARG A 173 12.23 -0.70 12.82
CA ARG A 173 13.24 -1.18 13.77
C ARG A 173 13.62 -0.02 14.69
N TYR A 174 13.40 -0.19 16.00
CA TYR A 174 13.63 0.85 17.01
C TYR A 174 12.98 2.21 16.66
N GLY A 175 11.74 2.20 16.18
CA GLY A 175 11.02 3.41 15.74
C GLY A 175 11.40 3.93 14.35
N HIS A 176 12.56 3.52 13.80
CA HIS A 176 13.05 3.98 12.52
C HIS A 176 12.62 3.09 11.34
N HIS A 177 12.69 3.65 10.13
CA HIS A 177 12.53 2.90 8.89
C HIS A 177 13.75 2.02 8.66
N PHE A 178 13.53 0.75 8.35
CA PHE A 178 14.58 -0.20 8.00
C PHE A 178 14.34 -0.70 6.56
N PRO A 179 15.02 -0.11 5.56
CA PRO A 179 14.79 -0.38 4.14
C PRO A 179 15.68 -1.52 3.62
N LEU A 180 15.79 -2.62 4.35
CA LEU A 180 16.60 -3.78 3.94
C LEU A 180 15.81 -5.09 4.07
N PRO A 181 15.78 -5.94 3.01
CA PRO A 181 15.10 -7.24 3.02
C PRO A 181 15.91 -8.32 3.75
N VAL A 182 16.23 -8.09 5.03
CA VAL A 182 16.86 -9.13 5.86
C VAL A 182 15.86 -10.29 6.05
N PRO A 183 16.25 -11.57 5.89
CA PRO A 183 15.36 -12.71 6.01
C PRO A 183 14.48 -12.68 7.27
N TYR A 184 15.07 -12.43 8.44
CA TYR A 184 14.33 -12.27 9.69
C TYR A 184 13.16 -11.28 9.55
N ASN A 185 13.40 -10.09 8.98
CA ASN A 185 12.36 -9.07 8.80
C ASN A 185 11.30 -9.45 7.78
N LEU A 186 11.69 -10.09 6.68
CA LEU A 186 10.76 -10.61 5.67
C LEU A 186 9.79 -11.61 6.30
N TYR A 187 10.35 -12.64 6.94
CA TYR A 187 9.58 -13.74 7.49
C TYR A 187 8.79 -13.34 8.73
N HIS A 188 9.31 -12.44 9.56
CA HIS A 188 8.53 -11.85 10.64
C HIS A 188 7.31 -11.10 10.09
N SER A 189 7.45 -10.34 8.99
CA SER A 189 6.32 -9.66 8.36
C SER A 189 5.22 -10.62 7.88
N TYR A 190 5.60 -11.75 7.28
CA TYR A 190 4.63 -12.73 6.80
C TYR A 190 4.01 -13.51 7.95
N LEU A 191 4.85 -13.90 8.93
CA LEU A 191 4.43 -14.71 10.06
C LEU A 191 3.38 -13.99 10.92
N ARG A 192 3.50 -12.68 11.15
CA ARG A 192 2.47 -11.93 11.90
C ARG A 192 1.08 -12.06 11.27
N ARG A 193 1.01 -12.03 9.93
CA ARG A 193 -0.26 -12.17 9.19
C ARG A 193 -0.70 -13.63 9.13
N TRP A 194 0.24 -14.56 9.00
CA TRP A 194 -0.03 -15.99 9.08
C TRP A 194 -0.63 -16.37 10.44
N ASN A 195 -0.02 -16.01 11.56
CA ASN A 195 -0.53 -16.36 12.89
C ASN A 195 -1.87 -15.69 13.20
N LEU A 196 -2.12 -14.48 12.67
CA LEU A 196 -3.39 -13.78 12.90
C LEU A 196 -4.55 -14.37 12.09
N PHE A 197 -4.31 -14.76 10.84
CA PHE A 197 -5.39 -15.13 9.91
C PHE A 197 -5.45 -16.61 9.59
N SER A 198 -4.35 -17.34 9.72
CA SER A 198 -4.35 -18.79 9.58
C SER A 198 -4.83 -19.45 10.87
N LYS A 199 -5.40 -20.65 10.73
CA LYS A 199 -5.71 -21.52 11.87
C LYS A 199 -4.51 -22.39 12.29
N ILE A 200 -3.34 -22.15 11.70
CA ILE A 200 -2.12 -22.92 11.90
C ILE A 200 -1.16 -22.04 12.70
N GLN A 201 -1.17 -22.19 14.03
CA GLN A 201 -0.33 -21.39 14.91
C GLN A 201 1.10 -21.91 14.89
N VAL A 202 2.05 -20.98 14.87
CA VAL A 202 3.48 -21.25 14.90
C VAL A 202 4.11 -20.38 15.96
N ASP A 203 5.03 -20.95 16.74
CA ASP A 203 5.90 -20.20 17.64
C ASP A 203 6.79 -19.22 16.85
N PRO A 204 6.63 -17.89 17.04
CA PRO A 204 7.44 -16.92 16.33
C PRO A 204 8.91 -16.97 16.66
N ASP A 205 9.28 -17.24 17.91
CA ASP A 205 10.67 -17.13 18.34
C ASP A 205 11.48 -18.30 17.74
N GLU A 206 10.95 -19.52 17.84
CA GLU A 206 11.56 -20.72 17.23
C GLU A 206 11.78 -20.55 15.73
N PHE A 207 10.74 -20.16 14.99
CA PHE A 207 10.85 -20.05 13.54
C PHE A 207 11.76 -18.90 13.11
N LEU A 208 11.70 -17.75 13.78
CA LEU A 208 12.50 -16.59 13.39
C LEU A 208 13.98 -16.77 13.74
N ASP A 209 14.30 -17.44 14.85
CA ASP A 209 15.67 -17.83 15.18
C ASP A 209 16.21 -18.83 14.15
N TRP A 210 15.39 -19.80 13.73
CA TRP A 210 15.74 -20.71 12.65
C TRP A 210 15.97 -19.94 11.35
N VAL A 211 15.11 -18.98 10.99
CA VAL A 211 15.28 -18.16 9.78
C VAL A 211 16.62 -17.42 9.79
N ASP A 212 16.97 -16.79 10.91
CA ASP A 212 18.21 -16.01 11.04
C ASP A 212 19.48 -16.87 10.87
N GLN A 213 19.42 -18.13 11.32
CA GLN A 213 20.53 -19.08 11.22
C GLN A 213 20.57 -19.84 9.87
N SER A 214 19.42 -19.99 9.21
CA SER A 214 19.24 -20.99 8.14
C SER A 214 18.95 -20.41 6.76
N VAL A 215 18.39 -19.21 6.67
CA VAL A 215 18.00 -18.59 5.40
C VAL A 215 19.12 -17.71 4.88
N LEU A 216 19.61 -18.04 3.68
CA LEU A 216 20.72 -17.37 3.03
C LEU A 216 20.21 -16.43 1.95
N VAL A 217 20.77 -15.22 1.90
CA VAL A 217 20.59 -14.33 0.74
C VAL A 217 21.60 -14.74 -0.32
N LEU A 218 21.12 -15.35 -1.40
CA LEU A 218 21.97 -15.85 -2.49
C LEU A 218 22.27 -14.74 -3.52
N ARG A 219 21.29 -13.89 -3.79
CA ARG A 219 21.37 -12.81 -4.76
C ARG A 219 20.42 -11.69 -4.37
N HIS A 220 20.79 -10.44 -4.62
CA HIS A 220 19.86 -9.32 -4.50
C HIS A 220 20.16 -8.21 -5.50
N GLN A 221 19.15 -7.42 -5.83
CA GLN A 221 19.26 -6.18 -6.59
C GLN A 221 18.24 -5.22 -6.02
N LEU A 222 18.70 -4.15 -5.35
CA LEU A 222 17.84 -3.28 -4.55
C LEU A 222 18.14 -1.81 -4.81
N VAL A 223 17.11 -0.98 -4.76
CA VAL A 223 17.23 0.47 -4.72
C VAL A 223 16.48 0.99 -3.51
N SER A 224 17.13 1.86 -2.74
CA SER A 224 16.46 2.60 -1.68
C SER A 224 15.67 3.76 -2.26
N THR A 225 14.46 3.95 -1.75
CA THR A 225 13.50 4.96 -2.19
C THR A 225 12.84 5.61 -0.99
N LYS A 226 12.54 6.91 -1.10
CA LYS A 226 11.74 7.63 -0.12
C LYS A 226 10.43 8.03 -0.76
N VAL A 227 9.31 7.61 -0.17
CA VAL A 227 7.95 7.90 -0.68
C VAL A 227 7.05 8.47 0.39
N VAL A 228 6.07 9.29 -0.01
CA VAL A 228 4.98 9.70 0.88
C VAL A 228 4.07 8.49 1.10
N ALA A 229 3.70 8.20 2.35
CA ALA A 229 2.86 7.03 2.64
C ALA A 229 1.85 7.32 3.76
N GLY A 230 0.59 6.94 3.51
CA GLY A 230 -0.51 7.18 4.45
C GLY A 230 -0.78 8.67 4.71
N LYS A 231 -1.44 8.96 5.85
CA LYS A 231 -1.93 10.32 6.17
C LYS A 231 -0.82 11.35 6.44
N LYS A 232 0.28 10.94 7.09
CA LYS A 232 1.41 11.82 7.46
C LYS A 232 2.74 11.10 7.30
N GLY A 233 3.77 11.86 6.92
CA GLY A 233 5.17 11.42 6.89
C GLY A 233 5.63 10.79 5.57
N ALA A 234 6.92 10.46 5.53
CA ALA A 234 7.56 9.79 4.41
C ALA A 234 8.21 8.49 4.90
N VAL A 235 8.22 7.47 4.07
CA VAL A 235 8.81 6.17 4.35
C VAL A 235 10.04 5.99 3.48
N THR A 236 11.19 5.75 4.11
CA THR A 236 12.35 5.19 3.41
C THR A 236 12.18 3.68 3.32
N GLY A 237 12.16 3.17 2.10
CA GLY A 237 11.98 1.75 1.78
C GLY A 237 12.91 1.31 0.64
N PHE A 238 12.70 0.10 0.15
CA PHE A 238 13.41 -0.48 -0.98
C PHE A 238 12.44 -1.04 -2.03
N THR A 239 12.88 -1.06 -3.28
CA THR A 239 12.31 -1.86 -4.38
C THR A 239 13.40 -2.75 -4.97
N GLY A 240 13.01 -3.75 -5.77
CA GLY A 240 13.95 -4.64 -6.45
C GLY A 240 13.65 -6.10 -6.20
N ALA A 241 14.66 -6.96 -6.11
CA ALA A 241 14.47 -8.39 -5.90
C ALA A 241 15.54 -9.00 -4.99
N ILE A 242 15.18 -10.13 -4.40
CA ILE A 242 16.05 -10.98 -3.59
C ILE A 242 15.82 -12.45 -3.96
N GLU A 243 16.88 -13.24 -3.96
CA GLU A 243 16.83 -14.69 -4.04
C GLU A 243 17.35 -15.28 -2.72
N LEU A 244 16.55 -16.17 -2.14
CA LEU A 244 16.78 -16.80 -0.86
C LEU A 244 17.00 -18.31 -1.05
N GLY A 245 17.94 -18.86 -0.28
CA GLY A 245 18.19 -20.28 -0.18
C GLY A 245 18.18 -20.75 1.26
N LEU A 246 18.20 -22.07 1.45
CA LEU A 246 18.32 -22.69 2.76
C LEU A 246 19.70 -23.33 2.91
N SER A 247 20.30 -23.16 4.09
CA SER A 247 21.54 -23.86 4.44
C SER A 247 21.32 -25.39 4.43
N PRO A 248 22.37 -26.21 4.26
CA PRO A 248 22.24 -27.66 4.32
C PRO A 248 21.66 -28.17 5.65
N LYS A 249 22.02 -27.53 6.77
CA LYS A 249 21.54 -27.90 8.11
C LYS A 249 20.05 -27.58 8.32
N ALA A 250 19.56 -26.52 7.68
CA ALA A 250 18.16 -26.10 7.73
C ALA A 250 17.20 -27.22 7.32
N ARG A 251 17.63 -28.06 6.36
CA ARG A 251 16.83 -29.13 5.75
C ARG A 251 16.54 -30.30 6.70
N ALA A 252 17.12 -30.31 7.89
CA ALA A 252 16.80 -31.30 8.92
C ALA A 252 15.46 -31.04 9.60
N ASP A 253 14.94 -29.81 9.56
CA ASP A 253 13.66 -29.45 10.14
C ASP A 253 12.57 -29.32 9.07
N ASP A 254 11.89 -30.43 8.79
CA ASP A 254 10.86 -30.49 7.75
C ASP A 254 9.70 -29.50 7.99
N GLN A 255 9.34 -29.22 9.24
CA GLN A 255 8.21 -28.33 9.55
C GLN A 255 8.59 -26.86 9.32
N LEU A 256 9.76 -26.42 9.78
CA LEU A 256 10.23 -25.05 9.56
C LEU A 256 10.55 -24.78 8.09
N VAL A 257 11.07 -25.78 7.36
CA VAL A 257 11.23 -25.72 5.91
C VAL A 257 9.87 -25.57 5.21
N GLN A 258 8.87 -26.35 5.60
CA GLN A 258 7.53 -26.24 5.03
C GLN A 258 6.93 -24.86 5.30
N LEU A 259 7.10 -24.32 6.51
CA LEU A 259 6.63 -22.99 6.84
C LEU A 259 7.34 -21.89 6.04
N PHE A 260 8.66 -21.98 5.86
CA PHE A 260 9.44 -21.06 5.02
C PHE A 260 8.83 -20.93 3.61
N TYR A 261 8.53 -22.06 2.98
CA TYR A 261 7.93 -22.08 1.66
C TYR A 261 6.45 -21.64 1.65
N ALA A 262 5.68 -21.98 2.69
CA ALA A 262 4.29 -21.52 2.84
C ALA A 262 4.21 -19.99 2.98
N LEU A 263 5.07 -19.40 3.82
CA LEU A 263 5.17 -17.94 3.99
C LEU A 263 5.70 -17.24 2.73
N SER A 264 6.63 -17.87 2.01
CA SER A 264 7.07 -17.39 0.70
C SER A 264 5.91 -17.32 -0.30
N SER A 265 5.04 -18.32 -0.28
CA SER A 265 3.85 -18.40 -1.14
C SER A 265 2.74 -17.43 -0.70
N LEU A 266 2.70 -17.06 0.59
CA LEU A 266 1.81 -16.05 1.14
C LEU A 266 2.24 -14.63 0.75
N ALA A 267 3.55 -14.39 0.56
CA ALA A 267 4.11 -13.05 0.36
C ALA A 267 3.40 -12.19 -0.72
N PRO A 268 3.02 -12.73 -1.90
CA PRO A 268 2.27 -11.94 -2.88
C PRO A 268 0.89 -11.49 -2.42
N TYR A 269 0.22 -12.27 -1.57
CA TYR A 269 -1.10 -11.91 -1.07
C TYR A 269 -1.00 -10.81 -0.01
N CYS A 270 -0.15 -11.03 0.99
CA CYS A 270 -0.12 -10.19 2.18
C CYS A 270 0.83 -8.99 2.08
N GLY A 271 1.65 -8.95 1.03
CA GLY A 271 2.73 -7.99 0.89
C GLY A 271 3.78 -8.09 2.01
N THR A 272 4.79 -7.24 1.91
CA THR A 272 5.95 -7.22 2.80
C THR A 272 6.04 -5.91 3.57
N GLY A 273 6.35 -5.98 4.87
CA GLY A 273 6.61 -4.82 5.70
C GLY A 273 5.35 -4.11 6.17
N HIS A 274 5.42 -2.78 6.31
CA HIS A 274 4.31 -1.93 6.79
C HIS A 274 3.66 -1.11 5.68
N LYS A 275 2.44 -0.61 5.96
CA LYS A 275 1.63 0.23 5.04
C LYS A 275 1.18 -0.49 3.75
N THR A 276 1.01 -1.80 3.81
CA THR A 276 0.47 -2.64 2.71
C THR A 276 -0.96 -2.28 2.31
N THR A 277 -1.71 -1.59 3.17
CA THR A 277 -3.04 -1.03 2.86
C THR A 277 -2.99 0.34 2.18
N PHE A 278 -1.80 0.89 1.92
CA PHE A 278 -1.59 2.21 1.31
C PHE A 278 -0.68 2.15 0.08
N GLY A 279 -0.59 1.00 -0.59
CA GLY A 279 0.19 0.85 -1.83
C GLY A 279 1.65 0.47 -1.65
N LEU A 280 2.12 0.24 -0.42
CA LEU A 280 3.50 -0.18 -0.14
C LEU A 280 3.60 -1.71 0.00
N GLY A 281 4.83 -2.24 -0.05
CA GLY A 281 5.07 -3.67 0.22
C GLY A 281 4.56 -4.67 -0.81
N GLN A 282 4.12 -4.24 -2.00
CA GLN A 282 3.71 -5.13 -3.08
C GLN A 282 4.85 -6.09 -3.46
N THR A 283 4.58 -7.37 -3.30
CA THR A 283 5.57 -8.44 -3.46
C THR A 283 5.08 -9.42 -4.52
N ARG A 284 5.99 -9.94 -5.34
CA ARG A 284 5.69 -10.93 -6.38
C ARG A 284 6.66 -12.09 -6.25
N LEU A 285 6.20 -13.30 -6.59
CA LEU A 285 7.07 -14.46 -6.71
C LEU A 285 7.90 -14.38 -7.99
N GLY A 286 9.13 -14.88 -7.90
CA GLY A 286 10.10 -14.88 -9.00
C GLY A 286 10.96 -13.62 -9.06
N TRP A 287 12.00 -13.68 -9.89
CA TRP A 287 12.90 -12.55 -10.15
C TRP A 287 12.30 -11.67 -11.26
N GLN A 288 11.53 -10.65 -10.87
CA GLN A 288 10.84 -9.71 -11.74
C GLN A 288 11.44 -8.29 -11.61
N VAL A 289 12.76 -8.17 -11.78
CA VAL A 289 13.38 -6.85 -11.91
C VAL A 289 13.21 -6.38 -13.35
N THR A 290 12.16 -5.62 -13.61
CA THR A 290 12.14 -4.67 -14.74
C THR A 290 12.92 -3.42 -14.31
N GLU A 291 13.42 -2.61 -15.26
CA GLU A 291 14.11 -1.34 -14.96
C GLU A 291 13.46 -0.64 -13.77
N LEU A 292 14.27 -0.44 -12.73
CA LEU A 292 13.80 0.00 -11.42
C LEU A 292 12.93 1.24 -11.61
N PRO A 293 11.64 1.21 -11.20
CA PRO A 293 10.77 2.35 -11.43
C PRO A 293 11.41 3.56 -10.77
N ALA A 294 11.72 4.58 -11.57
CA ALA A 294 12.10 5.88 -11.03
C ALA A 294 10.97 6.29 -10.09
N ILE A 295 11.31 6.63 -8.85
CA ILE A 295 10.34 7.27 -7.95
C ILE A 295 9.75 8.42 -8.75
N PRO A 296 8.43 8.49 -8.93
CA PRO A 296 7.87 9.58 -9.69
C PRO A 296 8.32 10.86 -9.00
N SER A 297 9.04 11.72 -9.73
CA SER A 297 9.75 12.89 -9.20
C SER A 297 8.88 13.74 -8.26
N MET A 298 7.56 13.70 -8.45
CA MET A 298 6.59 14.41 -7.64
C MET A 298 6.48 14.01 -6.19
N GLN A 299 6.52 12.71 -5.90
CA GLN A 299 6.47 12.25 -4.50
C GLN A 299 7.75 12.70 -3.78
N THR A 300 8.90 12.64 -4.46
CA THR A 300 10.17 13.16 -3.94
C THR A 300 10.09 14.66 -3.65
N LEU A 301 9.61 15.48 -4.59
CA LEU A 301 9.46 16.93 -4.40
C LEU A 301 8.54 17.27 -3.22
N LEU A 302 7.44 16.53 -3.05
CA LEU A 302 6.55 16.72 -1.92
C LEU A 302 7.24 16.37 -0.59
N ILE A 303 8.02 15.30 -0.55
CA ILE A 303 8.77 14.88 0.65
C ILE A 303 9.82 15.92 1.03
N GLU A 304 10.58 16.41 0.05
CA GLU A 304 11.58 17.45 0.25
C GLU A 304 10.93 18.71 0.79
N ARG A 305 9.80 19.13 0.22
CA ARG A 305 9.06 20.30 0.71
C ARG A 305 8.50 20.13 2.12
N ILE A 306 7.96 18.94 2.45
CA ILE A 306 7.51 18.64 3.83
C ILE A 306 8.70 18.68 4.80
N ALA A 307 9.85 18.12 4.43
CA ALA A 307 11.04 18.08 5.27
C ALA A 307 11.62 19.49 5.50
N GLU A 308 11.72 20.29 4.46
CA GLU A 308 12.15 21.70 4.52
C GLU A 308 11.26 22.50 5.49
N LEU A 309 9.93 22.48 5.28
CA LEU A 309 8.98 23.18 6.13
C LEU A 309 9.01 22.65 7.58
N THR A 310 9.18 21.34 7.77
CA THR A 310 9.29 20.75 9.11
C THR A 310 10.54 21.25 9.83
N ALA A 311 11.68 21.31 9.15
CA ALA A 311 12.93 21.81 9.72
C ALA A 311 12.80 23.30 10.12
N LEU A 312 12.21 24.12 9.24
CA LEU A 312 11.94 25.54 9.49
C LEU A 312 11.06 25.74 10.73
N PHE A 313 9.90 25.09 10.76
CA PHE A 313 8.96 25.22 11.88
C PHE A 313 9.48 24.61 13.19
N THR A 314 10.33 23.58 13.12
CA THR A 314 10.96 23.01 14.32
C THR A 314 12.04 23.94 14.87
N ALA A 315 12.87 24.54 14.01
CA ALA A 315 13.93 25.47 14.42
C ALA A 315 13.35 26.69 15.16
N GLN A 316 12.23 27.23 14.69
CA GLN A 316 11.55 28.36 15.33
C GLN A 316 10.91 27.99 16.68
N ARG A 317 10.56 26.72 16.87
CA ARG A 317 9.94 26.20 18.11
C ARG A 317 10.92 25.66 19.15
N LYS A 318 12.22 25.56 18.84
CA LYS A 318 13.26 25.10 19.77
C LYS A 318 13.37 25.91 21.07
N ARG A 319 12.76 27.10 21.15
CA ARG A 319 12.70 27.90 22.39
C ARG A 319 11.57 27.50 23.36
N THR A 320 10.63 26.60 23.02
CA THR A 320 9.40 26.38 23.84
C THR A 320 8.85 24.95 24.04
N GLY A 321 9.45 23.84 23.56
CA GLY A 321 8.99 22.50 24.01
C GLY A 321 9.46 21.23 23.27
N GLY A 322 9.20 20.07 23.90
CA GLY A 322 9.56 18.69 23.47
C GLY A 322 8.67 18.07 22.36
N ASP A 323 8.45 16.74 22.39
CA ASP A 323 7.81 15.95 21.30
C ASP A 323 6.49 16.50 20.73
N ARG A 324 5.71 17.24 21.54
CA ARG A 324 4.46 17.88 21.10
C ARG A 324 4.70 19.00 20.10
N ALA A 325 5.79 19.76 20.24
CA ALA A 325 6.14 20.85 19.32
C ALA A 325 6.56 20.33 17.94
N ILE A 326 7.28 19.20 17.90
CA ILE A 326 7.69 18.51 16.67
C ILE A 326 6.47 18.01 15.90
N ASN A 327 5.54 17.33 16.57
CA ASN A 327 4.30 16.84 15.95
C ASN A 327 3.43 17.98 15.34
N ILE A 328 3.38 19.13 16.01
CA ILE A 328 2.69 20.32 15.49
C ILE A 328 3.42 20.86 14.25
N ALA A 329 4.76 20.94 14.28
CA ALA A 329 5.57 21.35 13.14
C ALA A 329 5.39 20.44 11.91
N GLU A 330 5.45 19.12 12.10
CA GLU A 330 5.20 18.15 11.03
C GLU A 330 3.78 18.26 10.46
N THR A 331 2.79 18.48 11.33
CA THR A 331 1.40 18.66 10.89
C THR A 331 1.23 19.94 10.07
N TRP A 332 1.84 21.05 10.49
CA TRP A 332 1.80 22.33 9.77
C TRP A 332 2.53 22.23 8.43
N ALA A 333 3.72 21.62 8.42
CA ALA A 333 4.49 21.36 7.22
C ALA A 333 3.73 20.49 6.22
N THR A 334 3.11 19.40 6.70
CA THR A 334 2.29 18.51 5.88
C THR A 334 1.11 19.28 5.27
N ILE A 335 0.34 20.03 6.06
CA ILE A 335 -0.81 20.80 5.56
C ILE A 335 -0.38 21.85 4.53
N LEU A 336 0.67 22.62 4.82
CA LEU A 336 1.13 23.69 3.94
C LEU A 336 1.72 23.14 2.63
N ALA A 337 2.58 22.13 2.69
CA ALA A 337 3.14 21.50 1.48
C ALA A 337 2.03 20.91 0.60
N ARG A 338 1.09 20.16 1.19
CA ARG A 338 -0.07 19.61 0.46
C ARG A 338 -0.90 20.68 -0.21
N ARG A 339 -1.14 21.80 0.49
CA ARG A 339 -1.85 22.96 -0.06
C ARG A 339 -1.10 23.62 -1.20
N GLU A 340 0.23 23.77 -1.07
CA GLU A 340 1.10 24.28 -2.14
C GLU A 340 1.14 23.35 -3.37
N PHE A 341 0.88 22.05 -3.17
CA PHE A 341 0.77 21.03 -4.22
C PHE A 341 -0.64 20.93 -4.83
N GLY A 342 -1.53 21.88 -4.50
CA GLY A 342 -2.83 22.05 -5.16
C GLY A 342 -3.99 21.34 -4.45
N GLU A 343 -3.76 20.67 -3.33
CA GLU A 343 -4.84 20.03 -2.58
C GLU A 343 -5.76 21.07 -1.89
N SER A 344 -7.07 20.79 -1.84
CA SER A 344 -8.02 21.64 -1.13
C SER A 344 -7.88 21.45 0.38
N LEU A 345 -8.17 22.49 1.17
CA LEU A 345 -8.11 22.38 2.63
C LEU A 345 -9.13 21.36 3.16
N GLN A 346 -10.28 21.21 2.48
CA GLN A 346 -11.26 20.19 2.83
C GLN A 346 -10.70 18.79 2.63
N ALA A 347 -10.08 18.54 1.47
CA ALA A 347 -9.51 17.23 1.18
C ALA A 347 -8.34 16.87 2.11
N ILE A 348 -7.54 17.86 2.53
CA ILE A 348 -6.49 17.67 3.53
C ILE A 348 -7.10 17.36 4.92
N ALA A 349 -8.18 18.05 5.29
CA ALA A 349 -8.90 17.84 6.56
C ALA A 349 -9.48 16.43 6.67
N ASP A 350 -10.16 15.98 5.60
CA ASP A 350 -10.74 14.64 5.52
C ASP A 350 -9.64 13.57 5.61
N ASP A 351 -8.56 13.70 4.83
CA ASP A 351 -7.45 12.74 4.84
C ASP A 351 -6.72 12.67 6.20
N LEU A 352 -6.55 13.79 6.88
CA LEU A 352 -5.84 13.85 8.16
C LEU A 352 -6.74 13.54 9.36
N GLU A 353 -8.06 13.43 9.17
CA GLU A 353 -9.08 13.36 10.22
C GLU A 353 -8.97 14.53 11.22
N ILE A 354 -8.77 15.73 10.69
CA ILE A 354 -8.67 16.97 11.47
C ILE A 354 -9.84 17.87 11.05
N PRO A 355 -10.56 18.54 11.98
CA PRO A 355 -11.63 19.46 11.61
C PRO A 355 -11.16 20.54 10.62
N TYR A 356 -12.00 20.86 9.63
CA TYR A 356 -11.69 21.83 8.57
C TYR A 356 -11.18 23.17 9.13
N GLU A 357 -11.85 23.73 10.15
CA GLU A 357 -11.44 25.00 10.76
C GLU A 357 -10.07 24.93 11.42
N THR A 358 -9.69 23.76 11.97
CA THR A 358 -8.35 23.53 12.50
C THR A 358 -7.32 23.48 11.39
N VAL A 359 -7.59 22.78 10.27
CA VAL A 359 -6.69 22.74 9.10
C VAL A 359 -6.52 24.12 8.49
N LYS A 360 -7.60 24.88 8.35
CA LYS A 360 -7.57 26.27 7.87
C LYS A 360 -6.74 27.17 8.78
N THR A 361 -6.88 27.03 10.10
CA THR A 361 -6.08 27.76 11.09
C THR A 361 -4.60 27.38 11.00
N TYR A 362 -4.29 26.08 10.90
CA TYR A 362 -2.91 25.60 10.79
C TYR A 362 -2.26 26.06 9.49
N ALA A 363 -2.97 25.99 8.35
CA ALA A 363 -2.48 26.50 7.07
C ALA A 363 -2.19 28.02 7.13
N LYS A 364 -3.07 28.80 7.77
CA LYS A 364 -2.87 30.24 7.95
C LYS A 364 -1.63 30.54 8.79
N ARG A 365 -1.49 29.88 9.94
CA ARG A 365 -0.35 30.07 10.85
C ARG A 365 0.96 29.63 10.22
N ALA A 366 1.00 28.47 9.56
CA ALA A 366 2.16 27.96 8.84
C ALA A 366 2.64 28.92 7.74
N ARG A 367 1.70 29.52 6.99
CA ARG A 367 2.04 30.52 5.97
C ARG A 367 2.59 31.82 6.56
N GLN A 368 2.00 32.31 7.65
CA GLN A 368 2.48 33.51 8.34
C GLN A 368 3.90 33.30 8.89
N GLU A 369 4.14 32.14 9.48
CA GLU A 369 5.44 31.76 10.03
C GLU A 369 6.51 31.59 8.94
N LEU A 370 6.16 31.02 7.79
CA LEU A 370 7.04 30.97 6.62
C LEU A 370 7.36 32.37 6.06
N HIS A 371 6.35 33.27 6.03
CA HIS A 371 6.53 34.63 5.54
C HIS A 371 7.45 35.45 6.44
N ASN A 372 7.29 35.34 7.77
CA ASN A 372 8.14 36.02 8.74
C ASN A 372 9.62 35.60 8.60
N HIS A 373 9.89 34.35 8.24
CA HIS A 373 11.25 33.87 7.98
C HIS A 373 11.84 34.34 6.65
N SER A 374 10.99 34.64 5.65
CA SER A 374 11.46 35.12 4.34
C SER A 374 11.87 36.60 4.35
N LEU A 375 11.63 37.29 5.47
CA LEU A 375 11.93 38.71 5.71
C LEU A 375 13.13 38.91 6.66
N GLU A 376 13.61 37.84 7.30
CA GLU A 376 14.87 37.76 8.06
C GLU A 376 16.00 37.29 7.15
#